data_AF-A0A1G0MU68-F1
#
_entry.id   AF-A0A1G0MU68-F1
#
_cell.length_a   1.000
_cell.length_b   1.000
_cell.length_c   1.000
_cell.angle_alpha   90.00
_cell.angle_beta   90.00
_cell.angle_gamma   90.00
#
_symmetry.space_group_name_H-M   'P 1'
#
loop_
_entity.id
_entity.type
_entity.pdbx_description
1 polymer ?
#
loop_
_entity_poly.entity_id
_entity_poly.type
_entity_poly.pdbx_seq_one_letter_code
_entity_poly.pdbx_strand_id
1 'polypeptide(L)'
;MPRIARIIAPGYPHHITQRGNNRTTVFFDDEDRLTYLKLLAGYTQKHHVQIWAYCLMSNHIHLLAVPETETSLSHGIGLANQMYTQYINRKLKQSGRIWQNRFFSCVVENEQYLWAVARYIERNPIKAGLATDVEGYRWSSAKAHVSGALDPLLAAYSWLPPQEHNAYREFVAFEDEETDSAIRKATNSGRPFGSESFVDMLEFKLNQVLKPKKPGRPKKKTGECP
;
A
#
# COMPACT_ATOMS: atom_id res chain seq x y z
N MET A 1 -12.35 17.94 -3.36
CA MET A 1 -12.11 18.00 -1.91
C MET A 1 -10.62 18.22 -1.69
N PRO A 2 -10.20 19.13 -0.80
CA PRO A 2 -8.79 19.23 -0.42
C PRO A 2 -8.31 17.86 0.11
N ARG A 3 -7.11 17.47 -0.29
CA ARG A 3 -6.49 16.21 0.14
C ARG A 3 -6.35 16.26 1.67
N ILE A 4 -6.96 15.31 2.38
CA ILE A 4 -6.75 15.18 3.82
C ILE A 4 -5.26 14.92 4.10
N ALA A 5 -4.78 15.38 5.26
CA ALA A 5 -3.47 14.95 5.74
C ALA A 5 -3.45 13.40 5.79
N ARG A 6 -2.31 12.80 5.45
CA ARG A 6 -2.21 11.35 5.45
C ARG A 6 -2.40 10.83 6.88
N ILE A 7 -3.38 9.96 7.06
CA ILE A 7 -3.62 9.29 8.33
C ILE A 7 -2.56 8.20 8.49
N ILE A 8 -1.76 8.32 9.55
CA ILE A 8 -0.77 7.31 9.96
C ILE A 8 -1.20 6.82 11.33
N ALA A 9 -1.24 5.50 11.49
CA ALA A 9 -1.63 4.85 12.73
C ALA A 9 -0.52 3.85 13.12
N PRO A 10 0.43 4.26 13.98
CA PRO A 10 1.50 3.37 14.43
C PRO A 10 0.98 2.02 14.94
N GLY A 11 1.62 0.94 14.52
CA GLY A 11 1.24 -0.44 14.86
C GLY A 11 0.04 -1.01 14.11
N TYR A 12 -0.60 -0.25 13.22
CA TYR A 12 -1.67 -0.75 12.35
C TYR A 12 -1.19 -0.93 10.91
N PRO A 13 -1.73 -1.91 10.17
CA PRO A 13 -1.39 -2.07 8.77
C PRO A 13 -1.94 -0.92 7.92
N HIS A 14 -1.15 -0.55 6.90
CA HIS A 14 -1.54 0.40 5.86
C HIS A 14 -1.44 -0.26 4.50
N HIS A 15 -2.51 -0.20 3.72
CA HIS A 15 -2.42 -0.43 2.29
C HIS A 15 -1.87 0.83 1.63
N ILE A 16 -0.79 0.69 0.88
CA ILE A 16 -0.03 1.77 0.27
C ILE A 16 0.09 1.51 -1.22
N THR A 17 -0.14 2.55 -2.03
CA THR A 17 0.12 2.50 -3.47
C THR A 17 0.92 3.71 -3.92
N GLN A 18 1.85 3.47 -4.82
CA GLN A 18 2.63 4.51 -5.48
C GLN A 18 2.70 4.23 -6.98
N ARG A 19 2.34 5.22 -7.79
CA ARG A 19 2.15 5.07 -9.23
C ARG A 19 3.00 6.06 -10.01
N GLY A 20 3.46 5.62 -11.18
CA GLY A 20 4.20 6.41 -12.14
C GLY A 20 3.43 7.64 -12.59
N ASN A 21 4.16 8.71 -12.86
CA ASN A 21 3.60 9.95 -13.37
C ASN A 21 2.88 9.69 -14.70
N ASN A 22 1.68 10.22 -14.89
CA ASN A 22 0.84 9.91 -16.05
C ASN A 22 0.64 8.39 -16.30
N ARG A 23 0.68 7.57 -15.23
CA ARG A 23 0.54 6.11 -15.28
C ARG A 23 1.61 5.39 -16.12
N THR A 24 2.73 6.05 -16.40
CA THR A 24 3.83 5.49 -17.19
C THR A 24 4.59 4.41 -16.43
N THR A 25 5.28 3.56 -17.19
CA THR A 25 6.22 2.56 -16.67
C THR A 25 7.25 3.20 -15.75
N VAL A 26 7.50 2.56 -14.62
CA VAL A 26 8.52 2.94 -13.64
C VAL A 26 9.58 1.87 -13.46
N PHE A 27 9.30 0.61 -13.85
CA PHE A 27 10.25 -0.49 -13.92
C PHE A 27 10.35 -0.97 -15.37
N PHE A 28 11.49 -0.74 -16.00
CA PHE A 28 11.74 -1.03 -17.40
C PHE A 28 12.34 -2.42 -17.60
N ASP A 29 13.01 -2.95 -16.59
CA ASP A 29 13.57 -4.29 -16.55
C ASP A 29 13.57 -4.89 -15.14
N ASP A 30 14.11 -6.10 -15.01
CA ASP A 30 14.20 -6.82 -13.74
C ASP A 30 15.22 -6.20 -12.78
N GLU A 31 16.27 -5.55 -13.31
CA GLU A 31 17.29 -4.88 -12.50
C GLU A 31 16.68 -3.69 -11.74
N ASP A 32 15.77 -2.97 -12.39
CA ASP A 32 15.01 -1.87 -11.78
C ASP A 32 14.20 -2.37 -10.57
N ARG A 33 13.52 -3.51 -10.72
CA ARG A 33 12.71 -4.12 -9.64
C ARG A 33 13.58 -4.60 -8.50
N LEU A 34 14.68 -5.28 -8.80
CA LEU A 34 15.65 -5.72 -7.79
C LEU A 34 16.26 -4.53 -7.05
N THR A 35 16.60 -3.46 -7.76
CA THR A 35 17.11 -2.23 -7.16
C THR A 35 16.08 -1.59 -6.23
N TYR A 36 14.82 -1.54 -6.66
CA TYR A 36 13.74 -1.02 -5.82
C TYR A 36 13.52 -1.87 -4.56
N LEU A 37 13.48 -3.19 -4.68
CA LEU A 37 13.35 -4.09 -3.52
C LEU A 37 14.49 -3.92 -2.53
N LYS A 38 15.74 -3.78 -3.01
CA LYS A 38 16.90 -3.50 -2.15
C LYS A 38 16.78 -2.17 -1.42
N LEU A 39 16.38 -1.10 -2.12
CA LEU A 39 16.16 0.21 -1.51
C LEU A 39 15.02 0.15 -0.48
N LEU A 40 13.91 -0.48 -0.84
CA LEU A 40 12.76 -0.64 0.02
C LEU A 40 13.13 -1.39 1.29
N ALA A 41 13.80 -2.54 1.19
CA ALA A 41 14.29 -3.32 2.34
C ALA A 41 15.20 -2.47 3.25
N GLY A 42 16.19 -1.79 2.68
CA GLY A 42 17.14 -0.99 3.48
C GLY A 42 16.47 0.17 4.22
N TYR A 43 15.58 0.92 3.56
CA TYR A 43 14.91 2.06 4.20
C TYR A 43 13.79 1.63 5.15
N THR A 44 13.05 0.57 4.85
CA THR A 44 12.00 0.06 5.75
C THR A 44 12.60 -0.53 7.01
N GLN A 45 13.70 -1.28 6.91
CA GLN A 45 14.46 -1.76 8.06
C GLN A 45 14.99 -0.59 8.91
N LYS A 46 15.63 0.40 8.27
CA LYS A 46 16.21 1.57 8.96
C LYS A 46 15.18 2.43 9.70
N HIS A 47 13.93 2.44 9.22
CA HIS A 47 12.87 3.28 9.74
C HIS A 47 11.73 2.49 10.38
N HIS A 48 11.99 1.24 10.75
CA HIS A 48 11.09 0.37 11.50
C HIS A 48 9.70 0.27 10.85
N VAL A 49 9.69 -0.08 9.56
CA VAL A 49 8.49 -0.41 8.80
C VAL A 49 8.52 -1.89 8.50
N GLN A 50 7.51 -2.62 8.95
CA GLN A 50 7.33 -4.02 8.58
C GLN A 50 6.59 -4.08 7.24
N ILE A 51 7.06 -4.90 6.31
CA ILE A 51 6.32 -5.22 5.08
C ILE A 51 5.65 -6.58 5.26
N TRP A 52 4.34 -6.58 5.07
CA TRP A 52 3.46 -7.73 5.27
C TRP A 52 3.00 -8.34 3.94
N ALA A 53 2.83 -7.52 2.89
CA ALA A 53 2.60 -8.00 1.53
C ALA A 53 3.08 -6.94 0.52
N TYR A 54 3.44 -7.37 -0.68
CA TYR A 54 3.81 -6.46 -1.76
C TYR A 54 3.50 -7.00 -3.15
N CYS A 55 3.37 -6.08 -4.10
CA CYS A 55 3.37 -6.38 -5.53
C CYS A 55 3.97 -5.19 -6.31
N LEU A 56 4.98 -5.44 -7.13
CA LEU A 56 5.54 -4.46 -8.06
C LEU A 56 4.96 -4.70 -9.46
N MET A 57 4.11 -3.79 -9.92
CA MET A 57 3.60 -3.76 -11.29
C MET A 57 4.59 -3.00 -12.19
N SER A 58 4.36 -2.89 -13.50
CA SER A 58 5.24 -2.11 -14.39
C SER A 58 5.20 -0.61 -14.12
N ASN A 59 4.04 -0.06 -13.77
CA ASN A 59 3.80 1.38 -13.59
C ASN A 59 3.40 1.80 -12.17
N HIS A 60 3.34 0.87 -11.22
CA HIS A 60 3.01 1.17 -9.83
C HIS A 60 3.44 0.05 -8.89
N ILE A 61 3.31 0.30 -7.60
CA ILE A 61 3.52 -0.68 -6.53
C ILE A 61 2.31 -0.71 -5.62
N HIS A 62 2.15 -1.83 -4.94
CA HIS A 62 1.25 -2.02 -3.81
C HIS A 62 2.03 -2.61 -2.64
N LEU A 63 1.80 -2.08 -1.44
CA LEU A 63 2.39 -2.57 -0.19
C LEU A 63 1.30 -2.67 0.87
N LEU A 64 1.42 -3.67 1.73
CA LEU A 64 0.78 -3.74 3.04
C LEU A 64 1.90 -3.60 4.06
N ALA A 65 1.90 -2.50 4.81
CA ALA A 65 3.03 -2.14 5.67
C ALA A 65 2.58 -1.65 7.05
N VAL A 66 3.33 -1.97 8.08
CA VAL A 66 3.05 -1.53 9.47
C VAL A 66 4.17 -0.59 9.93
N PRO A 67 3.87 0.70 10.17
CA PRO A 67 4.83 1.64 10.74
C PRO A 67 4.92 1.52 12.26
N GLU A 68 6.12 1.59 12.82
CA GLU A 68 6.31 1.74 14.26
C GLU A 68 5.99 3.15 14.78
N THR A 69 6.21 4.18 13.96
CA THR A 69 6.00 5.59 14.34
C THR A 69 5.28 6.38 13.25
N GLU A 70 4.81 7.58 13.56
CA GLU A 70 4.11 8.45 12.59
C GLU A 70 4.97 8.84 11.38
N THR A 71 6.30 8.86 11.55
CA THR A 71 7.24 9.23 10.48
C THR A 71 7.79 8.03 9.70
N SER A 72 7.59 6.81 10.20
CA SER A 72 8.18 5.58 9.66
C SER A 72 7.81 5.38 8.18
N LEU A 73 6.55 5.58 7.77
CA LEU A 73 6.19 5.42 6.35
C LEU A 73 6.83 6.49 5.44
N SER A 74 6.88 7.75 5.88
CA SER A 74 7.52 8.81 5.10
C SER A 74 9.02 8.57 4.92
N HIS A 75 9.70 8.09 5.95
CA HIS A 75 11.13 7.82 5.87
C HIS A 75 11.41 6.48 5.17
N GLY A 76 10.70 5.41 5.52
CA GLY A 76 10.90 4.07 4.95
C GLY A 76 10.51 3.98 3.47
N ILE A 77 9.33 4.46 3.10
CA ILE A 77 8.80 4.30 1.73
C ILE A 77 9.05 5.58 0.91
N GLY A 78 8.92 6.75 1.53
CA GLY A 78 9.15 8.02 0.84
C GLY A 78 10.60 8.17 0.37
N LEU A 79 11.58 7.88 1.23
CA LEU A 79 13.00 7.96 0.85
C LEU A 79 13.38 6.85 -0.14
N ALA A 80 12.87 5.63 0.01
CA ALA A 80 13.08 4.57 -0.99
C ALA A 80 12.60 5.01 -2.39
N ASN A 81 11.41 5.60 -2.47
CA ASN A 81 10.87 6.15 -3.73
C ASN A 81 11.72 7.31 -4.29
N GLN A 82 12.26 8.17 -3.42
CA GLN A 82 13.15 9.26 -3.82
C GLN A 82 14.48 8.73 -4.36
N MET A 83 15.10 7.77 -3.68
CA MET A 83 16.36 7.17 -4.12
C MET A 83 16.19 6.39 -5.43
N TYR A 84 15.07 5.68 -5.57
CA TYR A 84 14.75 5.00 -6.81
C TYR A 84 14.54 5.98 -7.98
N THR A 85 13.90 7.13 -7.73
CA THR A 85 13.79 8.21 -8.74
C THR A 85 15.16 8.67 -9.22
N GLN A 86 16.12 8.85 -8.31
CA GLN A 86 17.48 9.22 -8.69
C GLN A 86 18.18 8.13 -9.49
N TYR A 87 18.03 6.86 -9.09
CA TYR A 87 18.58 5.72 -9.81
C TYR A 87 18.08 5.67 -11.27
N ILE A 88 16.75 5.72 -11.48
CA ILE A 88 16.16 5.69 -12.82
C ILE A 88 16.55 6.91 -13.64
N ASN A 89 16.57 8.10 -13.05
CA ASN A 89 16.98 9.31 -13.76
C ASN A 89 18.44 9.23 -14.24
N ARG A 90 19.35 8.67 -13.42
CA ARG A 90 20.74 8.41 -13.86
C ARG A 90 20.81 7.37 -14.96
N LYS A 91 20.10 6.24 -14.80
CA LYS A 91 20.06 5.14 -15.79
C LYS A 91 19.55 5.61 -17.15
N LEU A 92 18.49 6.40 -17.16
CA LEU A 92 17.85 6.91 -18.39
C LEU A 92 18.40 8.26 -18.87
N LYS A 93 19.42 8.82 -18.20
CA LYS A 93 19.99 10.15 -18.50
C LYS A 93 18.92 11.26 -18.60
N GLN A 94 17.94 11.22 -17.70
CA GLN A 94 16.83 12.18 -17.64
C GLN A 94 16.76 12.89 -16.28
N SER A 95 15.82 13.81 -16.13
CA SER A 95 15.53 14.48 -14.86
C SER A 95 14.02 14.58 -14.63
N GLY A 96 13.63 14.94 -13.40
CA GLY A 96 12.22 15.12 -13.03
C GLY A 96 11.65 13.99 -12.17
N ARG A 97 10.32 13.98 -12.05
CA ARG A 97 9.58 13.04 -11.18
C ARG A 97 9.15 11.82 -11.99
N ILE A 98 9.54 10.63 -11.54
CA ILE A 98 9.00 9.37 -12.08
C ILE A 98 7.65 9.02 -11.45
N TRP A 99 7.42 9.44 -10.22
CA TRP A 99 6.18 9.16 -9.48
C TRP A 99 5.19 10.31 -9.61
N GLN A 100 3.90 10.00 -9.72
CA GLN A 100 2.85 11.01 -9.93
C GLN A 100 2.71 11.97 -8.74
N ASN A 101 2.81 11.45 -7.51
CA ASN A 101 2.55 12.17 -6.28
C ASN A 101 3.31 11.49 -5.13
N ARG A 102 3.14 12.01 -3.91
CA ARG A 102 3.39 11.22 -2.70
C ARG A 102 2.45 10.00 -2.67
N PHE A 103 2.94 8.86 -2.19
CA PHE A 103 2.18 7.62 -2.08
C PHE A 103 0.82 7.82 -1.40
N PHE A 104 -0.18 7.07 -1.85
CA PHE A 104 -1.48 6.99 -1.20
C PHE A 104 -1.43 5.90 -0.15
N SER A 105 -2.20 6.06 0.92
CA SER A 105 -2.31 5.06 1.97
C SER A 105 -3.65 5.14 2.68
N CYS A 106 -4.14 4.00 3.15
CA CYS A 106 -5.23 3.91 4.11
C CYS A 106 -4.87 2.92 5.22
N VAL A 107 -5.30 3.21 6.45
CA VAL A 107 -5.21 2.24 7.56
C VAL A 107 -6.14 1.07 7.26
N VAL A 108 -5.74 -0.14 7.58
CA VAL A 108 -6.48 -1.38 7.36
C VAL A 108 -6.79 -1.98 8.73
N GLU A 109 -8.01 -2.49 8.92
CA GLU A 109 -8.35 -3.29 10.10
C GLU A 109 -7.68 -4.68 10.04
N ASN A 110 -7.49 -5.33 11.18
CA ASN A 110 -6.90 -6.67 11.22
C ASN A 110 -7.86 -7.76 10.69
N GLU A 111 -7.41 -9.01 10.77
CA GLU A 111 -8.19 -10.21 10.44
C GLU A 111 -8.67 -10.24 8.97
N GLN A 112 -9.97 -10.32 8.73
CA GLN A 112 -10.57 -10.48 7.40
C GLN A 112 -10.23 -9.35 6.43
N TYR A 113 -10.11 -8.10 6.92
CA TYR A 113 -9.76 -6.95 6.08
C TYR A 113 -8.31 -7.03 5.60
N LEU A 114 -7.45 -7.63 6.42
CA LEU A 114 -6.05 -7.83 6.10
C LEU A 114 -5.88 -8.85 4.98
N TRP A 115 -6.57 -9.98 5.10
CA TRP A 115 -6.65 -11.00 4.06
C TRP A 115 -7.18 -10.42 2.74
N ALA A 116 -8.26 -9.65 2.80
CA ALA A 116 -8.84 -9.00 1.63
C ALA A 116 -7.84 -8.06 0.93
N VAL A 117 -7.11 -7.26 1.68
CA VAL A 117 -6.07 -6.37 1.14
C VAL A 117 -4.89 -7.15 0.58
N ALA A 118 -4.38 -8.15 1.29
CA ALA A 118 -3.29 -8.99 0.78
C ALA A 118 -3.67 -9.68 -0.53
N ARG A 119 -4.87 -10.27 -0.61
CA ARG A 119 -5.43 -10.83 -1.84
C ARG A 119 -5.50 -9.79 -2.96
N TYR A 120 -6.03 -8.61 -2.66
CA TYR A 120 -6.10 -7.52 -3.65
C TYR A 120 -4.71 -7.21 -4.20
N ILE A 121 -3.71 -7.02 -3.34
CA ILE A 121 -2.33 -6.73 -3.72
C ILE A 121 -1.78 -7.82 -4.65
N GLU A 122 -1.92 -9.07 -4.25
CA GLU A 122 -1.30 -10.24 -4.90
C GLU A 122 -2.02 -10.70 -6.17
N ARG A 123 -3.30 -10.36 -6.34
CA ARG A 123 -4.07 -10.62 -7.57
C ARG A 123 -3.91 -9.54 -8.64
N ASN A 124 -3.29 -8.39 -8.34
CA ASN A 124 -3.09 -7.33 -9.35
C ASN A 124 -2.39 -7.83 -10.64
N PRO A 125 -1.36 -8.69 -10.59
CA PRO A 125 -0.73 -9.25 -11.78
C PRO A 125 -1.70 -10.04 -12.66
N ILE A 126 -2.56 -10.87 -12.07
CA ILE A 126 -3.59 -11.65 -12.79
C ILE A 126 -4.58 -10.70 -13.46
N LYS A 127 -5.09 -9.72 -12.70
CA LYS A 127 -6.03 -8.71 -13.20
C LYS A 127 -5.46 -7.88 -14.36
N ALA A 128 -4.14 -7.73 -14.40
CA ALA A 128 -3.42 -7.04 -15.48
C ALA A 128 -3.00 -7.97 -16.64
N GLY A 129 -3.31 -9.27 -16.58
CA GLY A 129 -2.90 -10.26 -17.58
C GLY A 129 -1.39 -10.56 -17.59
N LEU A 130 -0.67 -10.25 -16.50
CA LEU A 130 0.77 -10.48 -16.37
C LEU A 130 1.12 -11.88 -15.84
N ALA A 131 0.16 -12.58 -15.25
CA ALA A 131 0.33 -13.93 -14.72
C ALA A 131 -1.00 -14.70 -14.77
N THR A 132 -0.92 -16.02 -14.86
CA THR A 132 -2.08 -16.93 -14.81
C THR A 132 -2.51 -17.27 -13.39
N ASP A 133 -1.56 -17.23 -12.46
CA ASP A 133 -1.72 -17.56 -11.05
C ASP A 133 -0.88 -16.59 -10.19
N VAL A 134 -1.19 -16.51 -8.90
CA VAL A 134 -0.56 -15.54 -8.01
C VAL A 134 0.90 -15.92 -7.68
N GLU A 135 1.23 -17.20 -7.65
CA GLU A 135 2.57 -17.70 -7.30
C GLU A 135 3.59 -17.49 -8.43
N GLY A 136 3.13 -17.48 -9.68
CA GLY A 136 3.93 -17.32 -10.88
C GLY A 136 4.47 -15.91 -11.09
N TYR A 137 3.92 -14.91 -10.41
CA TYR A 137 4.41 -13.54 -10.52
C TYR A 137 5.52 -13.25 -9.50
N ARG A 138 6.78 -13.37 -9.96
CA ARG A 138 8.01 -13.19 -9.15
C ARG A 138 8.08 -11.90 -8.34
N TRP A 139 7.42 -10.82 -8.78
CA TRP A 139 7.52 -9.50 -8.18
C TRP A 139 6.43 -9.22 -7.14
N SER A 140 5.97 -10.27 -6.46
CA SER A 140 4.95 -10.21 -5.42
C SER A 140 5.24 -11.18 -4.27
N SER A 141 4.71 -10.86 -3.08
CA SER A 141 4.76 -11.71 -1.89
C SER A 141 3.91 -12.98 -1.96
N ALA A 142 3.05 -13.13 -2.98
CA ALA A 142 2.09 -14.22 -3.08
C ALA A 142 2.72 -15.60 -2.92
N LYS A 143 3.86 -15.83 -3.59
CA LYS A 143 4.58 -17.10 -3.47
C LYS A 143 4.98 -17.42 -2.03
N ALA A 144 5.42 -16.41 -1.25
CA ALA A 144 5.79 -16.61 0.14
C ALA A 144 4.58 -17.00 1.00
N HIS A 145 3.44 -16.32 0.82
CA HIS A 145 2.22 -16.61 1.58
C HIS A 145 1.55 -17.93 1.19
N VAL A 146 1.60 -18.32 -0.09
CA VAL A 146 0.94 -19.52 -0.60
C VAL A 146 1.79 -20.77 -0.39
N SER A 147 3.11 -20.68 -0.56
CA SER A 147 4.02 -21.84 -0.44
C SER A 147 4.79 -21.92 0.87
N GLY A 148 4.81 -20.84 1.67
CA GLY A 148 5.67 -20.72 2.84
C GLY A 148 7.15 -20.49 2.52
N ALA A 149 7.49 -20.14 1.28
CA ALA A 149 8.84 -19.75 0.91
C ALA A 149 9.29 -18.50 1.68
N LEU A 150 10.58 -18.46 2.04
CA LEU A 150 11.17 -17.28 2.65
C LEU A 150 11.26 -16.14 1.64
N ASP A 151 10.89 -14.94 2.08
CA ASP A 151 11.07 -13.69 1.35
C ASP A 151 11.81 -12.68 2.24
N PRO A 152 12.95 -12.14 1.78
CA PRO A 152 13.80 -11.28 2.61
C PRO A 152 13.20 -9.89 2.89
N LEU A 153 12.17 -9.46 2.15
CA LEU A 153 11.48 -8.20 2.40
C LEU A 153 10.38 -8.35 3.44
N LEU A 154 9.78 -9.53 3.56
CA LEU A 154 8.67 -9.76 4.48
C LEU A 154 9.15 -9.83 5.92
N ALA A 155 8.32 -9.33 6.84
CA ALA A 155 8.57 -9.46 8.26
C ALA A 155 8.53 -10.94 8.69
N ALA A 156 9.50 -11.35 9.53
CA ALA A 156 9.64 -12.74 9.98
C ALA A 156 8.42 -13.26 10.77
N TYR A 157 7.77 -12.37 11.53
CA TYR A 157 6.50 -12.63 12.20
C TYR A 157 5.41 -11.94 11.41
N SER A 158 5.00 -12.58 10.32
CA SER A 158 3.97 -12.05 9.42
C SER A 158 2.59 -12.13 10.08
N TRP A 159 1.64 -11.44 9.46
CA TRP A 159 0.21 -11.50 9.76
C TRP A 159 -0.44 -12.84 9.39
N LEU A 160 0.25 -13.64 8.55
CA LEU A 160 -0.22 -14.95 8.11
C LEU A 160 0.62 -16.04 8.81
N PRO A 161 0.08 -16.73 9.82
CA PRO A 161 0.79 -17.80 10.49
C PRO A 161 0.90 -19.04 9.57
N PRO A 162 1.94 -19.88 9.72
CA PRO A 162 2.17 -21.04 8.84
C PRO A 162 0.98 -21.99 8.70
N GLN A 163 0.15 -22.11 9.74
CA GLN A 163 -1.04 -22.98 9.74
C GLN A 163 -2.13 -22.48 8.78
N GLU A 164 -2.15 -21.19 8.46
CA GLU A 164 -3.17 -20.56 7.61
C GLU A 164 -2.79 -20.49 6.14
N HIS A 165 -1.57 -20.91 5.74
CA HIS A 165 -1.10 -20.82 4.34
C HIS A 165 -2.02 -21.55 3.36
N ASN A 166 -2.55 -22.72 3.73
CA ASN A 166 -3.48 -23.48 2.88
C ASN A 166 -4.83 -22.76 2.73
N ALA A 167 -5.38 -22.24 3.83
CA ALA A 167 -6.62 -21.47 3.79
C ALA A 167 -6.44 -20.18 2.97
N TYR A 168 -5.29 -19.53 3.09
CA TYR A 168 -4.96 -18.34 2.29
C TYR A 168 -4.79 -18.66 0.80
N ARG A 169 -4.18 -19.80 0.45
CA ARG A 169 -4.08 -20.29 -0.94
C ARG A 169 -5.46 -20.41 -1.59
N GLU A 170 -6.42 -21.00 -0.88
CA GLU A 170 -7.79 -21.12 -1.37
C GLU A 170 -8.46 -19.74 -1.47
N PHE A 171 -8.29 -18.90 -0.44
CA PHE A 171 -8.86 -17.56 -0.40
C PHE A 171 -8.37 -16.65 -1.53
N VAL A 172 -7.07 -16.64 -1.81
CA VAL A 172 -6.46 -15.77 -2.82
C VAL A 172 -6.82 -16.19 -4.25
N ALA A 173 -7.29 -17.42 -4.45
CA ALA A 173 -7.71 -17.93 -5.76
C ALA A 173 -9.01 -17.26 -6.26
N PHE A 174 -9.86 -16.77 -5.35
CA PHE A 174 -11.13 -16.13 -5.71
C PHE A 174 -10.98 -14.62 -5.96
N GLU A 175 -11.83 -14.10 -6.84
CA GLU A 175 -11.97 -12.66 -7.06
C GLU A 175 -13.14 -12.07 -6.27
N ASP A 176 -13.06 -10.77 -6.02
CA ASP A 176 -14.07 -10.02 -5.28
C ASP A 176 -13.97 -8.55 -5.68
N GLU A 177 -14.64 -8.22 -6.79
CA GLU A 177 -14.55 -6.89 -7.39
C GLU A 177 -15.16 -5.80 -6.49
N GLU A 178 -16.15 -6.16 -5.67
CA GLU A 178 -16.79 -5.25 -4.72
C GLU A 178 -15.78 -4.81 -3.65
N THR A 179 -15.11 -5.76 -3.01
CA THR A 179 -14.06 -5.50 -2.03
C THR A 179 -12.88 -4.77 -2.66
N ASP A 180 -12.42 -5.17 -3.85
CA ASP A 180 -11.36 -4.48 -4.61
C ASP A 180 -11.72 -2.99 -4.86
N SER A 181 -12.96 -2.72 -5.21
CA SER A 181 -13.47 -1.36 -5.41
C SER A 181 -13.45 -0.56 -4.11
N ALA A 182 -13.88 -1.17 -3.00
CA ALA A 182 -13.86 -0.56 -1.68
C ALA A 182 -12.43 -0.21 -1.21
N ILE A 183 -11.47 -1.13 -1.41
CA ILE A 183 -10.05 -0.92 -1.10
C ILE A 183 -9.50 0.27 -1.90
N ARG A 184 -9.71 0.29 -3.23
CA ARG A 184 -9.25 1.40 -4.09
C ARG A 184 -9.85 2.74 -3.66
N LYS A 185 -11.13 2.77 -3.30
CA LYS A 185 -11.82 3.98 -2.81
C LYS A 185 -11.23 4.46 -1.48
N ALA A 186 -11.01 3.56 -0.53
CA ALA A 186 -10.40 3.87 0.76
C ALA A 186 -8.99 4.46 0.57
N THR A 187 -8.12 3.77 -0.18
CA THR A 187 -6.74 4.19 -0.44
C THR A 187 -6.63 5.54 -1.14
N ASN A 188 -7.44 5.77 -2.18
CA ASN A 188 -7.43 7.04 -2.91
C ASN A 188 -7.93 8.21 -2.04
N SER A 189 -8.88 7.95 -1.16
CA SER A 189 -9.42 8.96 -0.25
C SER A 189 -8.55 9.19 0.98
N GLY A 190 -7.66 8.25 1.30
CA GLY A 190 -6.83 8.24 2.50
C GLY A 190 -7.55 7.73 3.76
N ARG A 191 -8.82 7.34 3.65
CA ARG A 191 -9.65 6.92 4.80
C ARG A 191 -9.44 5.45 5.15
N PRO A 192 -9.63 5.05 6.41
CA PRO A 192 -9.46 3.66 6.81
C PRO A 192 -10.36 2.69 6.03
N PHE A 193 -9.86 1.48 5.84
CA PHE A 193 -10.59 0.33 5.29
C PHE A 193 -10.82 -0.68 6.42
N GLY A 194 -12.06 -0.81 6.85
CA GLY A 194 -12.46 -1.60 8.00
C GLY A 194 -13.94 -1.38 8.35
N SER A 195 -14.38 -1.99 9.44
CA SER A 195 -15.70 -1.86 10.04
C SER A 195 -15.98 -0.42 10.51
N GLU A 196 -17.26 -0.07 10.67
CA GLU A 196 -17.63 1.24 11.20
C GLU A 196 -17.08 1.46 12.62
N SER A 197 -17.14 0.43 13.47
CA SER A 197 -16.57 0.44 14.82
C SER A 197 -15.07 0.70 14.84
N PHE A 198 -14.33 0.15 13.87
CA PHE A 198 -12.90 0.41 13.72
C PHE A 198 -12.61 1.86 13.33
N VAL A 199 -13.41 2.42 12.42
CA VAL A 199 -13.27 3.82 12.03
C VAL A 199 -13.53 4.73 13.23
N ASP A 200 -14.59 4.48 13.99
CA ASP A 200 -14.91 5.25 15.21
C ASP A 200 -13.79 5.16 16.26
N MET A 201 -13.24 3.97 16.47
CA MET A 201 -12.09 3.77 17.37
C MET A 201 -10.86 4.56 16.89
N LEU A 202 -10.56 4.54 15.60
CA LEU A 202 -9.44 5.31 15.04
C LEU A 202 -9.65 6.82 15.13
N GLU A 203 -10.88 7.31 14.91
CA GLU A 203 -11.21 8.74 15.07
C GLU A 203 -10.91 9.19 16.50
N PHE A 204 -11.34 8.41 17.49
CA PHE A 204 -11.07 8.66 18.89
C PHE A 204 -9.58 8.62 19.21
N LYS A 205 -8.87 7.58 18.75
CA LYS A 205 -7.44 7.37 19.04
C LYS A 205 -6.55 8.45 18.43
N LEU A 206 -6.86 8.89 17.21
CA LEU A 206 -6.04 9.85 16.46
C LEU A 206 -6.51 11.30 16.63
N ASN A 207 -7.63 11.52 17.32
CA ASN A 207 -8.30 12.82 17.45
C ASN A 207 -8.49 13.52 16.08
N GLN A 208 -8.97 12.76 15.09
CA GLN A 208 -9.16 13.21 13.71
C GLN A 208 -10.51 12.76 13.17
N VAL A 209 -11.13 13.59 12.31
CA VAL A 209 -12.36 13.21 11.61
C VAL A 209 -12.01 12.44 10.34
N LEU A 210 -12.30 11.15 10.35
CA LEU A 210 -12.01 10.18 9.29
C LEU A 210 -13.24 9.91 8.43
N LYS A 211 -14.46 9.99 9.00
CA LYS A 211 -15.72 9.81 8.27
C LYS A 211 -15.92 10.90 7.20
N PRO A 212 -16.46 10.56 6.02
CA PRO A 212 -16.69 11.54 4.97
C PRO A 212 -17.75 12.55 5.39
N LYS A 213 -17.43 13.85 5.32
CA LYS A 213 -18.41 14.93 5.47
C LYS A 213 -19.26 15.05 4.20
N LYS A 214 -20.50 15.53 4.35
CA LYS A 214 -21.37 15.83 3.20
C LYS A 214 -20.63 16.75 2.21
N PRO A 215 -20.61 16.43 0.91
CA PRO A 215 -20.02 17.30 -0.10
C PRO A 215 -20.71 18.67 -0.11
N GLY A 216 -19.93 19.75 -0.10
CA GLY A 216 -20.47 21.12 -0.17
C GLY A 216 -19.63 22.13 0.61
N ARG A 217 -19.82 23.42 0.30
CA ARG A 217 -19.24 24.52 1.08
C ARG A 217 -19.79 24.44 2.52
N PRO A 218 -18.96 24.56 3.56
CA PRO A 218 -19.46 24.71 4.93
C PRO A 218 -20.50 25.83 4.97
N LYS A 219 -21.64 25.61 5.62
CA LYS A 219 -22.64 26.68 5.80
C LYS A 219 -21.94 27.85 6.47
N LYS A 220 -22.05 29.06 5.90
CA LYS A 220 -21.58 30.28 6.55
C LYS A 220 -22.17 30.32 7.96
N LYS A 221 -21.32 30.55 8.98
CA LYS A 221 -21.84 31.02 10.25
C LYS A 221 -22.47 32.38 9.98
N THR A 222 -23.71 32.58 10.40
CA THR A 222 -24.42 33.86 10.30
C THR A 222 -23.57 34.95 10.95
N GLY A 223 -23.08 35.92 10.17
CA GLY A 223 -22.36 37.10 10.68
C GLY A 223 -21.06 37.49 9.96
N GLU A 224 -20.45 36.63 9.14
CA GLU A 224 -19.21 36.99 8.45
C GLU A 224 -19.50 37.54 7.02
N CYS A 225 -19.45 38.87 6.91
CA CYS A 225 -19.41 39.62 5.66
C CYS A 225 -18.04 39.46 4.96
N PRO A 226 -18.01 39.58 3.62
CA PRO A 226 -16.89 39.18 2.76
C PRO A 226 -15.60 39.98 2.98
#